data_AF-A0A946B5D6-F1
#
_entry.id   AF-A0A946B5D6-F1
#
_cell.length_a   1.000
_cell.length_b   1.000
_cell.length_c   1.000
_cell.angle_alpha   90.00
_cell.angle_beta   90.00
_cell.angle_gamma   90.00
#
_symmetry.space_group_name_H-M   'P 1'
#
loop_
_entity.id
_entity.type
_entity.pdbx_description
1 polymer ?
#
loop_
_entity_poly.entity_id
_entity_poly.type
_entity_poly.pdbx_seq_one_letter_code
_entity_poly.pdbx_strand_id
1 'polypeptide(L)'
;LCLEEHVDALLIAGDLYDGDQTSMKTAAFLGAELRRLTDAGIHVCLIRGNHDAKSGITKRLSLPDLVQTYSTRTAEVLDLPEKRVAIHGTSFPDRHVPESLLPRFAKPLPDRFNIGMLHTSPDGAEGHDVYAPAATAELAAHGFDYWALGHIHKRQVYRDHPAIVMPGIPQGRHVNEAGPKSVTLAQVDDGGTLTLDERFLSVAEFAQTPVDLSGIEEWGEAQDAINVALDAASAAKKSNHLITRLLISGATPLAWRLRRDAELLEEQARQLAADTWIESLEIDCTAPITRMDTASGAIPELATLMQEIALKPEFQREARLALDDLLKALPLAARDAFGADETKMAAIATTLGEAGAQDVLARLAAPSSVED
;
A
#
# COMPACT_ATOMS: atom_id res chain seq x y z
N LEU A 1 -9.22 12.50 16.62
CA LEU A 1 -10.50 11.95 16.11
C LEU A 1 -11.40 11.36 17.21
N CYS A 2 -11.20 10.14 17.73
CA CYS A 2 -12.17 9.52 18.67
C CYS A 2 -12.56 10.41 19.87
N LEU A 3 -11.58 11.06 20.49
CA LEU A 3 -11.82 12.00 21.59
C LEU A 3 -12.54 13.28 21.16
N GLU A 4 -12.24 13.79 19.96
CA GLU A 4 -12.82 15.03 19.42
C GLU A 4 -14.27 14.81 18.98
N GLU A 5 -14.56 13.65 18.41
CA GLU A 5 -15.89 13.23 17.95
C GLU A 5 -16.73 12.60 19.08
N HIS A 6 -16.15 12.44 20.28
CA HIS A 6 -16.80 11.83 21.45
C HIS A 6 -17.49 10.49 21.15
N VAL A 7 -16.79 9.60 20.44
CA VAL A 7 -17.36 8.30 20.04
C VAL A 7 -17.61 7.39 21.24
N ASP A 8 -18.61 6.53 21.16
CA ASP A 8 -18.90 5.53 22.20
C ASP A 8 -17.91 4.37 22.21
N ALA A 9 -17.42 3.99 21.03
CA ALA A 9 -16.45 2.90 20.87
C ALA A 9 -15.49 3.11 19.70
N LEU A 10 -14.26 2.61 19.85
CA LEU A 10 -13.29 2.41 18.79
C LEU A 10 -13.26 0.92 18.41
N LEU A 11 -13.44 0.61 17.12
CA LEU A 11 -13.39 -0.76 16.60
C LEU A 11 -12.07 -0.97 15.83
N ILE A 12 -11.24 -1.90 16.31
CA ILE A 12 -9.99 -2.30 15.67
C ILE A 12 -10.16 -3.72 15.13
N ALA A 13 -10.42 -3.82 13.83
CA ALA A 13 -10.74 -5.07 13.13
C ALA A 13 -9.49 -5.90 12.76
N GLY A 14 -8.49 -5.97 13.66
CA GLY A 14 -7.25 -6.73 13.47
C GLY A 14 -6.08 -5.95 12.89
N ASP A 15 -4.94 -6.63 12.87
CA ASP A 15 -3.61 -6.15 12.45
C ASP A 15 -3.19 -4.83 13.11
N LEU A 16 -3.36 -4.76 14.43
CA LEU A 16 -2.91 -3.62 15.24
C LEU A 16 -1.37 -3.53 15.29
N TYR A 17 -0.69 -4.67 15.24
CA TYR A 17 0.77 -4.75 15.24
C TYR A 17 1.29 -5.29 13.92
N ASP A 18 2.44 -4.79 13.47
CA ASP A 18 3.23 -5.52 12.49
C ASP A 18 3.95 -6.70 13.17
N GLY A 19 3.95 -7.86 12.52
CA GLY A 19 4.01 -9.16 13.19
C GLY A 19 5.31 -9.46 13.95
N ASP A 20 6.43 -8.85 13.56
CA ASP A 20 7.75 -8.98 14.20
C ASP A 20 8.03 -7.89 15.26
N GLN A 21 7.11 -6.96 15.46
CA GLN A 21 7.31 -5.84 16.38
C GLN A 21 7.42 -6.34 17.82
N THR A 22 8.53 -6.01 18.47
CA THR A 22 8.84 -6.38 19.86
C THR A 22 9.18 -5.18 20.74
N SER A 23 9.12 -3.96 20.19
CA SER A 23 9.46 -2.72 20.89
C SER A 23 8.52 -2.46 22.06
N MET A 24 9.09 -2.41 23.28
CA MET A 24 8.37 -1.99 24.47
C MET A 24 7.97 -0.51 24.42
N LYS A 25 8.61 0.32 23.57
CA LYS A 25 8.17 1.70 23.34
C LYS A 25 6.83 1.74 22.63
N THR A 26 6.64 0.90 21.60
CA THR A 26 5.38 0.77 20.87
C THR A 26 4.27 0.29 21.81
N ALA A 27 4.58 -0.70 22.66
CA ALA A 27 3.66 -1.17 23.68
C ALA A 27 3.27 -0.05 24.66
N ALA A 28 4.24 0.67 25.23
CA ALA A 28 3.98 1.76 26.17
C ALA A 28 3.18 2.91 25.55
N PHE A 29 3.49 3.28 24.31
CA PHE A 29 2.74 4.29 23.56
C PHE A 29 1.28 3.88 23.38
N LEU A 30 1.04 2.67 22.85
CA LEU A 30 -0.31 2.15 22.67
C LEU A 30 -1.07 2.09 24.00
N GLY A 31 -0.42 1.61 25.06
CA GLY A 31 -1.04 1.57 26.40
C GLY A 31 -1.45 2.95 26.91
N ALA A 32 -0.65 3.99 26.65
CA ALA A 32 -0.98 5.37 26.99
C ALA A 32 -2.16 5.90 26.16
N GLU A 33 -2.17 5.66 24.85
CA GLU A 33 -3.25 6.10 23.96
C GLU A 33 -4.58 5.40 24.27
N LEU A 34 -4.55 4.09 24.53
CA LEU A 34 -5.73 3.35 24.99
C LEU A 34 -6.25 3.90 26.32
N ARG A 35 -5.36 4.21 27.27
CA ARG A 35 -5.75 4.80 28.55
C ARG A 35 -6.43 6.16 28.38
N ARG A 36 -5.92 7.02 27.47
CA ARG A 36 -6.56 8.30 27.16
C ARG A 36 -8.00 8.12 26.67
N LEU A 37 -8.27 7.09 25.87
CA LEU A 37 -9.63 6.76 25.41
C LEU A 37 -10.50 6.26 26.57
N THR A 38 -9.99 5.32 27.37
CA THR A 38 -10.78 4.74 28.46
C THR A 38 -11.05 5.74 29.59
N ASP A 39 -10.13 6.66 29.87
CA ASP A 39 -10.31 7.74 30.84
C ASP A 39 -11.42 8.72 30.41
N ALA A 40 -11.69 8.80 29.11
CA ALA A 40 -12.83 9.54 28.53
C ALA A 40 -14.12 8.72 28.44
N GLY A 41 -14.13 7.46 28.94
CA GLY A 41 -15.29 6.57 28.90
C GLY A 41 -15.52 5.87 27.56
N ILE A 42 -14.55 5.89 26.65
CA ILE A 42 -14.67 5.29 25.31
C ILE A 42 -14.29 3.82 25.38
N HIS A 43 -15.16 2.94 24.88
CA HIS A 43 -14.86 1.52 24.73
C HIS A 43 -13.87 1.26 23.59
N VAL A 44 -13.01 0.27 23.72
CA VAL A 44 -12.15 -0.18 22.63
C VAL A 44 -12.36 -1.67 22.39
N CYS A 45 -12.88 -2.01 21.22
CA CYS A 45 -13.08 -3.38 20.78
C CYS A 45 -11.94 -3.78 19.85
N LEU A 46 -11.23 -4.85 20.20
CA LEU A 46 -10.08 -5.34 19.44
C LEU A 46 -10.27 -6.82 19.08
N ILE A 47 -10.27 -7.13 17.79
CA ILE A 47 -10.04 -8.49 17.30
C ILE A 47 -8.60 -8.59 16.80
N ARG A 48 -8.00 -9.78 16.85
CA ARG A 48 -6.64 -10.04 16.33
C ARG A 48 -6.69 -10.49 14.88
N GLY A 49 -5.84 -9.90 14.05
CA GLY A 49 -5.58 -10.33 12.67
C GLY A 49 -4.41 -11.31 12.54
N ASN A 50 -3.96 -11.54 11.32
CA ASN A 50 -2.86 -12.47 11.02
C ASN A 50 -1.49 -11.97 11.51
N HIS A 51 -1.24 -10.66 11.54
CA HIS A 51 0.01 -10.10 12.07
C HIS A 51 0.04 -10.12 13.60
N ASP A 52 -1.09 -9.86 14.24
CA ASP A 52 -1.23 -9.88 15.71
C ASP A 52 -1.04 -11.28 16.30
N ALA A 53 -1.32 -12.34 15.53
CA ALA A 53 -1.10 -13.73 15.93
C ALA A 53 0.36 -13.99 16.36
N LYS A 54 1.30 -13.30 15.71
CA LYS A 54 2.75 -13.42 15.96
C LYS A 54 3.24 -12.54 17.11
N SER A 55 2.61 -11.38 17.34
CA SER A 55 3.20 -10.36 18.22
C SER A 55 3.26 -10.82 19.68
N GLY A 56 4.46 -10.74 20.28
CA GLY A 56 4.67 -10.95 21.71
C GLY A 56 4.35 -9.73 22.57
N ILE A 57 3.90 -8.61 21.97
CA ILE A 57 3.56 -7.37 22.67
C ILE A 57 2.24 -7.51 23.42
N THR A 58 1.22 -8.09 22.78
CA THR A 58 -0.12 -8.23 23.35
C THR A 58 -0.12 -9.04 24.66
N LYS A 59 0.79 -10.00 24.82
CA LYS A 59 0.95 -10.80 26.05
C LYS A 59 1.53 -10.03 27.23
N ARG A 60 2.15 -8.87 26.99
CA ARG A 60 2.90 -8.09 27.99
C ARG A 60 2.26 -6.75 28.32
N LEU A 61 1.22 -6.35 27.61
CA LEU A 61 0.49 -5.12 27.86
C LEU A 61 -0.64 -5.39 28.88
N SER A 62 -0.67 -4.62 29.97
CA SER A 62 -1.87 -4.54 30.83
C SER A 62 -2.84 -3.56 30.17
N LEU A 63 -3.92 -4.10 29.62
CA LEU A 63 -4.98 -3.31 28.98
C LEU A 63 -5.87 -2.66 30.05
N PRO A 64 -6.34 -1.41 29.84
CA PRO A 64 -7.36 -0.78 30.69
C PRO A 64 -8.72 -1.49 30.60
N ASP A 65 -9.60 -1.28 31.59
CA ASP A 65 -10.85 -2.02 31.77
C ASP A 65 -11.85 -1.91 30.60
N LEU A 66 -11.91 -0.76 29.92
CA LEU A 66 -12.81 -0.57 28.76
C LEU A 66 -12.23 -1.09 27.44
N VAL A 67 -11.06 -1.73 27.47
CA VAL A 67 -10.48 -2.37 26.29
C VAL A 67 -10.78 -3.86 26.30
N GLN A 68 -11.59 -4.32 25.35
CA GLN A 68 -11.93 -5.72 25.19
C GLN A 68 -11.17 -6.31 23.99
N THR A 69 -10.31 -7.29 24.27
CA THR A 69 -9.74 -8.15 23.23
C THR A 69 -10.60 -9.41 23.11
N TYR A 70 -11.18 -9.64 21.93
CA TYR A 70 -12.13 -10.72 21.72
C TYR A 70 -11.41 -12.09 21.62
N SER A 71 -12.10 -13.14 22.07
CA SER A 71 -11.63 -14.52 22.05
C SER A 71 -11.21 -15.02 20.66
N THR A 72 -10.21 -15.90 20.63
CA THR A 72 -9.78 -16.62 19.42
C THR A 72 -10.54 -17.92 19.18
N ARG A 73 -11.39 -18.34 20.12
CA ARG A 73 -12.08 -19.63 20.11
C ARG A 73 -13.56 -19.51 19.80
N THR A 74 -14.20 -18.44 20.27
CA THR A 74 -15.64 -18.20 20.18
C THR A 74 -15.87 -16.74 19.83
N ALA A 75 -16.96 -16.45 19.13
CA ALA A 75 -17.41 -15.06 19.01
C ALA A 75 -17.89 -14.58 20.39
N GLU A 76 -17.51 -13.37 20.74
CA GLU A 76 -17.94 -12.69 21.97
C GLU A 76 -18.73 -11.44 21.59
N VAL A 77 -19.47 -10.90 22.57
CA VAL A 77 -20.32 -9.73 22.40
C VAL A 77 -20.06 -8.74 23.52
N LEU A 78 -19.81 -7.49 23.16
CA LEU A 78 -19.97 -6.34 24.05
C LEU A 78 -21.38 -5.79 23.83
N ASP A 79 -22.28 -5.98 24.80
CA ASP A 79 -23.61 -5.38 24.79
C ASP A 79 -23.55 -4.02 25.50
N LEU A 80 -24.03 -2.97 24.83
CA LEU A 80 -24.19 -1.61 25.37
C LEU A 80 -25.70 -1.27 25.37
N PRO A 81 -26.46 -1.76 26.37
CA PRO A 81 -27.91 -1.62 26.40
C PRO A 81 -28.41 -0.18 26.35
N GLU A 82 -27.70 0.72 27.03
CA GLU A 82 -27.99 2.16 27.08
C GLU A 82 -27.80 2.86 25.73
N LYS A 83 -27.00 2.28 24.84
CA LYS A 83 -26.81 2.72 23.45
C LYS A 83 -27.66 1.93 22.46
N ARG A 84 -28.28 0.83 22.91
CA ARG A 84 -28.96 -0.16 22.06
C ARG A 84 -28.03 -0.69 20.97
N VAL A 85 -26.74 -0.87 21.26
CA VAL A 85 -25.73 -1.39 20.33
C VAL A 85 -25.14 -2.68 20.88
N ALA A 86 -24.88 -3.66 20.01
CA ALA A 86 -24.15 -4.87 20.35
C ALA A 86 -22.99 -5.06 19.36
N ILE A 87 -21.76 -5.20 19.89
CA ILE A 87 -20.54 -5.36 19.08
C ILE A 87 -20.03 -6.78 19.24
N HIS A 88 -20.14 -7.55 18.15
CA HIS A 88 -19.76 -8.95 18.06
C HIS A 88 -18.38 -9.07 17.41
N GLY A 89 -17.54 -9.99 17.87
CA GLY A 89 -16.22 -10.18 17.26
C GLY A 89 -15.60 -11.53 17.59
N THR A 90 -14.64 -11.94 16.75
CA THR A 90 -13.78 -13.10 17.02
C THR A 90 -12.39 -12.80 16.48
N SER A 91 -11.37 -13.17 17.25
CA SER A 91 -9.97 -13.03 16.87
C SER A 91 -9.47 -14.24 16.09
N PHE A 92 -8.39 -14.06 15.33
CA PHE A 92 -7.69 -15.17 14.69
C PHE A 92 -6.96 -16.04 15.73
N PRO A 93 -7.13 -17.38 15.69
CA PRO A 93 -6.36 -18.28 16.54
C PRO A 93 -4.88 -18.35 16.14
N ASP A 94 -4.62 -18.28 14.83
CA ASP A 94 -3.31 -18.49 14.23
C ASP A 94 -3.06 -17.49 13.09
N ARG A 95 -1.81 -17.43 12.59
CA ARG A 95 -1.45 -16.55 11.47
C ARG A 95 -2.25 -16.88 10.21
N HIS A 96 -2.44 -18.16 9.94
CA HIS A 96 -3.16 -18.63 8.77
C HIS A 96 -4.44 -19.33 9.22
N VAL A 97 -5.56 -18.84 8.71
CA VAL A 97 -6.91 -19.30 9.04
C VAL A 97 -7.60 -19.56 7.71
N PRO A 98 -7.53 -20.78 7.16
CA PRO A 98 -8.13 -21.08 5.85
C PRO A 98 -9.66 -21.21 5.92
N GLU A 99 -10.21 -21.51 7.10
CA GLU A 99 -11.65 -21.67 7.31
C GLU A 99 -12.37 -20.36 7.64
N SER A 100 -13.64 -20.26 7.25
CA SER A 100 -14.49 -19.13 7.64
C SER A 100 -14.72 -19.10 9.15
N LEU A 101 -14.60 -17.91 9.76
CA LEU A 101 -14.95 -17.69 11.17
C LEU A 101 -16.41 -17.24 11.35
N LEU A 102 -17.11 -16.92 10.26
CA LEU A 102 -18.50 -16.46 10.30
C LEU A 102 -19.45 -17.41 11.05
N PRO A 103 -19.34 -18.75 10.95
CA PRO A 103 -20.21 -19.67 11.70
C PRO A 103 -20.08 -19.59 13.23
N ARG A 104 -19.05 -18.93 13.76
CA ARG A 104 -18.88 -18.75 15.22
C ARG A 104 -19.79 -17.67 15.80
N PHE A 105 -20.29 -16.77 14.96
CA PHE A 105 -21.16 -15.68 15.40
C PHE A 105 -22.54 -16.22 15.75
N ALA A 106 -23.06 -15.76 16.89
CA ALA A 106 -24.43 -16.03 17.27
C ALA A 106 -25.41 -15.15 16.46
N LYS A 107 -26.70 -15.46 16.57
CA LYS A 107 -27.74 -14.60 15.99
C LYS A 107 -27.69 -13.19 16.59
N PRO A 108 -28.14 -12.17 15.84
CA PRO A 108 -28.24 -10.80 16.34
C PRO A 108 -29.02 -10.73 17.66
N LEU A 109 -28.56 -9.88 18.57
CA LEU A 109 -29.32 -9.58 19.79
C LEU A 109 -30.56 -8.76 19.41
N PRO A 110 -31.76 -9.12 19.91
CA PRO A 110 -32.97 -8.38 19.63
C PRO A 110 -32.90 -6.97 20.22
N ASP A 111 -33.59 -6.02 19.59
CA ASP A 111 -33.66 -4.61 20.01
C ASP A 111 -32.29 -3.92 20.13
N ARG A 112 -31.31 -4.40 19.37
CA ARG A 112 -29.97 -3.83 19.23
C ARG A 112 -29.65 -3.55 17.77
N PHE A 113 -28.85 -2.52 17.54
CA PHE A 113 -28.05 -2.36 16.34
C PHE A 113 -26.82 -3.27 16.47
N ASN A 114 -26.74 -4.31 15.65
CA ASN A 114 -25.74 -5.36 15.75
C ASN A 114 -24.57 -5.09 14.78
N ILE A 115 -23.38 -4.93 15.33
CA ILE A 115 -22.13 -4.70 14.59
C ILE A 115 -21.29 -5.97 14.65
N GLY A 116 -20.91 -6.53 13.51
CA GLY A 116 -19.95 -7.62 13.41
C GLY A 116 -18.55 -7.11 13.08
N MET A 117 -17.56 -7.47 13.88
CA MET A 117 -16.15 -7.24 13.59
C MET A 117 -15.51 -8.52 13.08
N LEU A 118 -14.94 -8.48 11.87
CA LEU A 118 -14.30 -9.65 11.27
C LEU A 118 -13.07 -9.27 10.45
N HIS A 119 -11.94 -9.88 10.77
CA HIS A 119 -10.73 -9.81 9.95
C HIS A 119 -10.84 -10.89 8.86
N THR A 120 -10.91 -10.54 7.57
CA THR A 120 -11.25 -11.50 6.51
C THR A 120 -10.86 -10.99 5.12
N SER A 121 -10.71 -11.91 4.18
CA SER A 121 -10.68 -11.64 2.74
C SER A 121 -12.07 -11.92 2.12
N PRO A 122 -12.90 -10.89 1.88
CA PRO A 122 -14.23 -11.08 1.30
C PRO A 122 -14.15 -11.66 -0.11
N ASP A 123 -15.07 -12.58 -0.43
CA ASP A 123 -15.22 -13.21 -1.74
C ASP A 123 -13.95 -13.86 -2.32
N GLY A 124 -12.95 -14.16 -1.46
CA GLY A 124 -11.69 -14.79 -1.87
C GLY A 124 -10.83 -13.90 -2.77
N ALA A 125 -10.89 -12.58 -2.60
CA ALA A 125 -10.23 -11.54 -3.40
C ALA A 125 -9.01 -12.01 -4.21
N GLU A 126 -9.12 -12.03 -5.55
CA GLU A 126 -8.04 -12.41 -6.47
C GLU A 126 -6.75 -11.65 -6.15
N GLY A 127 -5.65 -12.38 -5.95
CA GLY A 127 -4.33 -11.81 -5.65
C GLY A 127 -4.04 -11.57 -4.16
N HIS A 128 -4.97 -11.89 -3.26
CA HIS A 128 -4.74 -11.89 -1.82
C HIS A 128 -4.73 -13.31 -1.24
N ASP A 129 -3.94 -13.51 -0.19
CA ASP A 129 -3.98 -14.73 0.61
C ASP A 129 -5.40 -14.93 1.19
N VAL A 130 -5.88 -16.17 1.15
CA VAL A 130 -7.18 -16.54 1.72
C VAL A 130 -7.06 -16.60 3.25
N TYR A 131 -7.57 -15.58 3.93
CA TYR A 131 -7.65 -15.53 5.40
C TYR A 131 -9.09 -15.36 5.86
N ALA A 132 -9.54 -16.33 6.66
CA ALA A 132 -10.88 -16.45 7.22
C ALA A 132 -11.99 -16.07 6.24
N PRO A 133 -12.04 -16.67 5.04
CA PRO A 133 -12.89 -16.19 3.95
C PRO A 133 -14.35 -16.11 4.38
N ALA A 134 -14.99 -14.98 4.07
CA ALA A 134 -16.41 -14.77 4.29
C ALA A 134 -16.99 -14.13 3.04
N ALA A 135 -17.95 -14.80 2.40
CA ALA A 135 -18.59 -14.24 1.22
C ALA A 135 -19.45 -13.03 1.62
N THR A 136 -19.42 -11.97 0.81
CA THR A 136 -20.21 -10.76 1.07
C THR A 136 -21.71 -11.08 1.18
N ALA A 137 -22.18 -12.06 0.41
CA ALA A 137 -23.56 -12.55 0.47
C ALA A 137 -23.90 -13.22 1.81
N GLU A 138 -22.97 -13.97 2.40
CA GLU A 138 -23.18 -14.63 3.70
C GLU A 138 -23.17 -13.61 4.85
N LEU A 139 -22.24 -12.65 4.81
CA LEU A 139 -22.22 -11.53 5.76
C LEU A 139 -23.55 -10.77 5.74
N ALA A 140 -24.07 -10.47 4.55
CA ALA A 140 -25.34 -9.78 4.41
C ALA A 140 -26.55 -10.63 4.86
N ALA A 141 -26.49 -11.95 4.71
CA ALA A 141 -27.55 -12.86 5.14
C ALA A 141 -27.52 -13.17 6.64
N HIS A 142 -26.41 -12.85 7.34
CA HIS A 142 -26.24 -13.14 8.76
C HIS A 142 -27.24 -12.39 9.67
N GLY A 143 -27.69 -11.21 9.23
CA GLY A 143 -28.66 -10.38 9.94
C GLY A 143 -28.07 -9.33 10.88
N PHE A 144 -26.76 -9.08 10.83
CA PHE A 144 -26.18 -7.89 11.45
C PHE A 144 -26.40 -6.65 10.59
N ASP A 145 -26.46 -5.48 11.22
CA ASP A 145 -26.76 -4.20 10.58
C ASP A 145 -25.51 -3.58 9.93
N TYR A 146 -24.35 -3.83 10.53
CA TYR A 146 -23.06 -3.32 10.07
C TYR A 146 -21.93 -4.35 10.28
N TRP A 147 -21.08 -4.52 9.26
CA TRP A 147 -19.85 -5.29 9.33
C TRP A 147 -18.62 -4.36 9.20
N ALA A 148 -17.87 -4.27 10.30
CA ALA A 148 -16.56 -3.63 10.36
C ALA A 148 -15.47 -4.66 10.05
N LEU A 149 -15.00 -4.65 8.81
CA LEU A 149 -13.99 -5.61 8.34
C LEU A 149 -12.56 -5.10 8.57
N GLY A 150 -11.60 -6.02 8.52
CA GLY A 150 -10.16 -5.72 8.44
C GLY A 150 -9.44 -6.78 7.61
N HIS A 151 -8.15 -6.57 7.34
CA HIS A 151 -7.20 -7.38 6.55
C HIS A 151 -6.70 -6.67 5.28
N ILE A 152 -7.62 -6.20 4.43
CA ILE A 152 -7.25 -5.58 3.15
C ILE A 152 -6.94 -4.09 3.36
N HIS A 153 -5.77 -3.65 2.93
CA HIS A 153 -5.29 -2.27 3.13
C HIS A 153 -5.95 -1.24 2.22
N LYS A 154 -6.61 -1.69 1.16
CA LYS A 154 -7.42 -0.85 0.27
C LYS A 154 -8.82 -0.70 0.84
N ARG A 155 -9.25 0.55 1.05
CA ARG A 155 -10.62 0.88 1.46
C ARG A 155 -11.63 0.37 0.43
N GLN A 156 -12.71 -0.26 0.90
CA GLN A 156 -13.80 -0.71 0.07
C GLN A 156 -15.11 -0.77 0.86
N VAL A 157 -16.20 -0.27 0.26
CA VAL A 157 -17.57 -0.50 0.73
C VAL A 157 -18.16 -1.56 -0.19
N TYR A 158 -18.48 -2.73 0.36
CA TYR A 158 -19.01 -3.85 -0.42
C TYR A 158 -20.53 -3.78 -0.55
N ARG A 159 -21.19 -3.15 0.42
CA ARG A 159 -22.65 -3.03 0.49
C ARG A 159 -23.05 -1.91 1.45
N ASP A 160 -24.16 -1.25 1.16
CA ASP A 160 -24.72 -0.19 2.03
C ASP A 160 -25.71 -0.72 3.07
N HIS A 161 -26.50 -1.75 2.74
CA HIS A 161 -27.53 -2.32 3.63
C HIS A 161 -27.64 -3.86 3.58
N PRO A 162 -27.22 -4.60 4.63
CA PRO A 162 -26.45 -4.08 5.75
C PRO A 162 -25.11 -3.52 5.27
N ALA A 163 -24.57 -2.56 6.00
CA ALA A 163 -23.32 -1.94 5.61
C ALA A 163 -22.17 -2.94 5.80
N ILE A 164 -21.32 -3.10 4.78
CA ILE A 164 -20.14 -3.99 4.84
C ILE A 164 -18.94 -3.19 4.38
N VAL A 165 -18.04 -2.87 5.32
CA VAL A 165 -16.97 -1.90 5.07
C VAL A 165 -15.62 -2.47 5.47
N MET A 166 -14.70 -2.47 4.51
CA MET A 166 -13.27 -2.58 4.73
C MET A 166 -12.68 -1.17 4.78
N PRO A 167 -12.29 -0.64 5.95
CA PRO A 167 -11.83 0.73 6.07
C PRO A 167 -10.46 0.97 5.41
N GLY A 168 -9.69 -0.10 5.17
CA GLY A 168 -8.31 -0.01 4.69
C GLY A 168 -7.32 0.26 5.81
N ILE A 169 -6.07 0.54 5.43
CA ILE A 169 -5.03 0.98 6.36
C ILE A 169 -5.15 2.49 6.63
N PRO A 170 -5.00 2.99 7.87
CA PRO A 170 -5.12 4.42 8.19
C PRO A 170 -3.88 5.26 7.83
N GLN A 171 -2.73 4.63 7.59
CA GLN A 171 -1.49 5.27 7.14
C GLN A 171 -0.78 4.31 6.17
N GLY A 172 -0.51 4.77 4.95
CA GLY A 172 0.19 3.96 3.95
C GLY A 172 1.62 3.71 4.41
N ARG A 173 2.19 2.55 4.05
CA ARG A 173 3.53 2.14 4.46
C ARG A 173 4.59 2.41 3.40
N HIS A 174 4.21 2.44 2.14
CA HIS A 174 5.10 2.59 0.99
C HIS A 174 4.33 3.05 -0.26
N VAL A 175 5.06 3.35 -1.34
CA VAL A 175 4.50 3.88 -2.59
C VAL A 175 3.40 3.02 -3.21
N ASN A 176 3.47 1.69 -3.07
CA ASN A 176 2.43 0.79 -3.60
C ASN A 176 1.11 0.84 -2.81
N GLU A 177 1.07 1.55 -1.68
CA GLU A 177 -0.14 1.90 -0.94
C GLU A 177 -0.48 3.37 -1.18
N ALA A 178 -0.44 3.82 -2.44
CA ALA A 178 -0.69 5.21 -2.82
C ALA A 178 -2.10 5.71 -2.47
N GLY A 179 -2.24 7.03 -2.46
CA GLY A 179 -3.49 7.75 -2.23
C GLY A 179 -3.82 7.93 -0.75
N PRO A 180 -4.88 8.70 -0.47
CA PRO A 180 -5.21 9.12 0.87
C PRO A 180 -5.68 7.94 1.71
N LYS A 181 -5.32 7.93 2.99
CA LYS A 181 -5.72 6.88 3.93
C LYS A 181 -6.66 7.41 5.00
N SER A 182 -7.58 6.55 5.39
CA SER A 182 -8.74 6.95 6.17
C SER A 182 -9.19 5.88 7.15
N VAL A 183 -10.14 6.29 7.98
CA VAL A 183 -10.95 5.44 8.82
C VAL A 183 -12.42 5.73 8.56
N THR A 184 -13.31 4.85 9.04
CA THR A 184 -14.75 5.07 8.99
C THR A 184 -15.24 5.57 10.35
N LEU A 185 -15.88 6.74 10.38
CA LEU A 185 -16.69 7.18 11.50
C LEU A 185 -18.13 6.74 11.24
N ALA A 186 -18.61 5.79 12.04
CA ALA A 186 -19.97 5.27 11.96
C ALA A 186 -20.83 5.88 13.06
N GLN A 187 -21.98 6.43 12.68
CA GLN A 187 -22.95 7.02 13.60
C GLN A 187 -24.29 6.34 13.41
N VAL A 188 -24.90 5.90 14.52
CA VAL A 188 -26.23 5.29 14.54
C VAL A 188 -27.14 6.19 15.36
N ASP A 189 -28.25 6.63 14.77
CA ASP A 189 -29.24 7.42 15.50
C ASP A 189 -30.16 6.55 16.38
N ASP A 190 -30.99 7.18 17.22
CA ASP A 190 -31.94 6.48 18.10
C ASP A 190 -32.97 5.62 17.34
N GLY A 191 -33.15 5.88 16.04
CA GLY A 191 -34.00 5.14 15.12
C GLY A 191 -33.31 3.92 14.49
N GLY A 192 -31.99 3.75 14.69
CA GLY A 192 -31.18 2.70 14.10
C GLY A 192 -30.65 3.04 12.70
N THR A 193 -30.72 4.30 12.27
CA THR A 193 -30.20 4.73 10.97
C THR A 193 -28.70 4.92 11.04
N LEU A 194 -27.97 4.21 10.18
CA LEU A 194 -26.51 4.28 10.08
C LEU A 194 -26.07 5.37 9.08
N THR A 195 -25.19 6.26 9.53
CA THR A 195 -24.42 7.19 8.68
C THR A 195 -22.94 6.82 8.75
N LEU A 196 -22.27 6.80 7.60
CA LEU A 196 -20.86 6.46 7.49
C LEU A 196 -20.08 7.61 6.87
N ASP A 197 -19.16 8.19 7.63
CA ASP A 197 -18.24 9.23 7.17
C ASP A 197 -16.83 8.67 6.99
N GLU A 198 -16.20 9.00 5.86
CA GLU A 198 -14.78 8.74 5.65
C GLU A 198 -13.93 9.89 6.22
N ARG A 199 -13.06 9.57 7.18
CA ARG A 199 -12.16 10.55 7.80
C ARG A 199 -10.71 10.24 7.45
N PHE A 200 -10.05 11.16 6.75
CA PHE A 200 -8.64 11.02 6.34
C PHE A 200 -7.71 11.30 7.52
N LEU A 201 -6.83 10.35 7.82
CA LEU A 201 -5.93 10.40 8.98
C LEU A 201 -4.45 10.23 8.64
N SER A 202 -4.11 9.90 7.39
CA SER A 202 -2.70 9.78 6.98
C SER A 202 -1.94 11.07 7.26
N VAL A 203 -0.84 10.96 7.98
CA VAL A 203 0.12 12.04 8.19
C VAL A 203 0.87 12.34 6.90
N ALA A 204 1.23 11.28 6.17
CA ALA A 204 1.85 11.35 4.85
C ALA A 204 1.09 10.50 3.84
N GLU A 205 0.92 11.03 2.64
CA GLU A 205 0.31 10.35 1.51
C GLU A 205 1.41 9.91 0.55
N PHE A 206 1.35 8.64 0.14
CA PHE A 206 2.20 8.13 -0.92
C PHE A 206 1.57 8.38 -2.28
N ALA A 207 2.37 8.73 -3.28
CA ALA A 207 1.90 8.89 -4.65
C ALA A 207 2.88 8.35 -5.67
N GLN A 208 2.35 8.06 -6.85
CA GLN A 208 3.13 7.90 -8.07
C GLN A 208 2.75 9.07 -8.97
N THR A 209 3.70 9.97 -9.24
CA THR A 209 3.50 11.17 -10.04
C THR A 209 4.02 10.93 -11.45
N PRO A 210 3.13 10.69 -12.43
CA PRO A 210 3.53 10.53 -13.82
C PRO A 210 3.94 11.87 -14.42
N VAL A 211 5.02 11.85 -15.21
CA VAL A 211 5.51 13.00 -16.00
C VAL A 211 5.77 12.51 -17.42
N ASP A 212 4.93 12.94 -18.35
CA ASP A 212 5.13 12.67 -19.78
C ASP A 212 6.03 13.75 -20.39
N LEU A 213 7.20 13.33 -20.89
CA LEU A 213 8.16 14.19 -21.56
C LEU A 213 8.12 14.04 -23.09
N SER A 214 7.10 13.40 -23.66
CA SER A 214 6.99 13.18 -25.10
C SER A 214 7.12 14.48 -25.90
N GLY A 215 8.06 14.51 -26.84
CA GLY A 215 8.33 15.66 -27.69
C GLY A 215 9.10 16.81 -27.03
N ILE A 216 9.41 16.75 -25.73
CA ILE A 216 10.23 17.75 -25.06
C ILE A 216 11.68 17.57 -25.50
N GLU A 217 12.29 18.63 -26.04
CA GLU A 217 13.66 18.59 -26.56
C GLU A 217 14.67 19.27 -25.64
N GLU A 218 14.21 20.17 -24.78
CA GLU A 218 15.07 21.02 -23.94
C GLU A 218 15.02 20.62 -22.45
N TRP A 219 16.19 20.61 -21.80
CA TRP A 219 16.31 20.22 -20.39
C TRP A 219 15.55 21.16 -19.44
N GLY A 220 15.44 22.44 -19.79
CA GLY A 220 14.64 23.41 -19.04
C GLY A 220 13.16 23.03 -19.04
N GLU A 221 12.60 22.73 -20.21
CA GLU A 221 11.19 22.34 -20.38
C GLU A 221 10.87 21.03 -19.65
N ALA A 222 11.82 20.09 -19.60
CA ALA A 222 11.66 18.86 -18.81
C ALA A 222 11.57 19.16 -17.30
N GLN A 223 12.40 20.07 -16.78
CA GLN A 223 12.31 20.52 -15.39
C GLN A 223 10.99 21.24 -15.11
N ASP A 224 10.52 22.09 -16.03
CA ASP A 224 9.24 22.78 -15.91
C ASP A 224 8.08 21.78 -15.85
N ALA A 225 8.09 20.74 -16.69
CA ALA A 225 7.09 19.67 -16.67
C ALA A 225 7.08 18.90 -15.35
N ILE A 226 8.27 18.58 -14.81
CA ILE A 226 8.41 17.94 -13.50
C ILE A 226 7.86 18.85 -12.39
N ASN A 227 8.18 20.15 -12.41
CA ASN A 227 7.69 21.11 -11.44
C ASN A 227 6.16 21.18 -11.45
N VAL A 228 5.55 21.30 -12.64
CA VAL A 228 4.09 21.33 -12.79
C VAL A 228 3.45 20.06 -12.24
N ALA A 229 4.04 18.88 -12.50
CA ALA A 229 3.51 17.62 -11.99
C ALA A 229 3.64 17.49 -10.46
N LEU A 230 4.75 17.96 -9.89
CA LEU A 230 4.96 18.01 -8.44
C LEU A 230 3.98 18.97 -7.76
N ASP A 231 3.76 20.15 -8.33
CA ASP A 231 2.80 21.14 -7.84
C ASP A 231 1.38 20.59 -7.87
N ALA A 232 0.98 19.94 -8.98
CA ALA A 232 -0.31 19.30 -9.10
C ALA A 232 -0.51 18.17 -8.07
N ALA A 233 0.49 17.32 -7.87
CA ALA A 233 0.44 16.25 -6.88
C ALA A 233 0.38 16.82 -5.44
N SER A 234 1.16 17.86 -5.15
CA SER A 234 1.14 18.54 -3.86
C SER A 234 -0.19 19.24 -3.59
N ALA A 235 -0.86 19.77 -4.61
CA ALA A 235 -2.19 20.38 -4.47
C ALA A 235 -3.30 19.35 -4.26
N ALA A 236 -3.16 18.12 -4.79
CA ALA A 236 -4.17 17.08 -4.71
C ALA A 236 -4.17 16.28 -3.38
N LYS A 237 -3.06 16.32 -2.63
CA LYS A 237 -2.91 15.55 -1.39
C LYS A 237 -3.97 15.91 -0.35
N LYS A 238 -4.42 14.94 0.45
CA LYS A 238 -5.31 15.17 1.60
C LYS A 238 -4.58 15.22 2.93
N SER A 239 -3.29 14.90 2.93
CA SER A 239 -2.42 14.86 4.11
C SER A 239 -1.50 16.08 4.17
N ASN A 240 -0.76 16.21 5.28
CA ASN A 240 0.20 17.30 5.45
C ASN A 240 1.45 17.12 4.58
N HIS A 241 1.82 15.88 4.27
CA HIS A 241 3.06 15.55 3.58
C HIS A 241 2.81 14.63 2.39
N LEU A 242 3.48 14.90 1.27
CA LEU A 242 3.48 14.02 0.10
C LEU A 242 4.82 13.30 0.01
N ILE A 243 4.78 11.98 -0.18
CA ILE A 243 5.94 11.15 -0.53
C ILE A 243 5.65 10.58 -1.91
N THR A 244 6.35 11.05 -2.95
CA THR A 244 6.06 10.64 -4.32
C THR A 244 7.23 9.93 -4.98
N ARG A 245 6.88 8.97 -5.83
CA ARG A 245 7.77 8.44 -6.84
C ARG A 245 7.48 9.13 -8.16
N LEU A 246 8.50 9.75 -8.77
CA LEU A 246 8.37 10.33 -10.10
C LEU A 246 8.48 9.22 -11.15
N LEU A 247 7.47 9.11 -12.02
CA LEU A 247 7.44 8.19 -13.15
C LEU A 247 7.60 9.01 -14.44
N ILE A 248 8.83 9.14 -14.91
CA ILE A 248 9.17 9.92 -16.10
C ILE A 248 9.08 9.01 -17.31
N SER A 249 8.24 9.35 -18.28
CA SER A 249 8.04 8.54 -19.48
C SER A 249 7.92 9.37 -20.75
N GLY A 250 7.89 8.70 -21.90
CA GLY A 250 7.60 9.33 -23.19
C GLY A 250 8.72 9.24 -24.23
N ALA A 251 8.38 9.60 -25.46
CA ALA A 251 9.32 9.62 -26.59
C ALA A 251 9.98 11.00 -26.71
N THR A 252 11.24 11.14 -26.29
CA THR A 252 11.94 12.43 -26.19
C THR A 252 13.39 12.33 -26.68
N PRO A 253 13.90 13.33 -27.43
CA PRO A 253 15.33 13.42 -27.73
C PRO A 253 16.23 13.44 -26.50
N LEU A 254 15.71 13.79 -25.32
CA LEU A 254 16.42 13.80 -24.06
C LEU A 254 16.59 12.41 -23.43
N ALA A 255 15.99 11.34 -23.98
CA ALA A 255 15.98 10.01 -23.36
C ALA A 255 17.38 9.52 -22.93
N TRP A 256 18.39 9.72 -23.77
CA TRP A 256 19.77 9.36 -23.44
C TRP A 256 20.34 10.21 -22.30
N ARG A 257 20.07 11.52 -22.30
CA ARG A 257 20.58 12.48 -21.33
C ARG A 257 19.92 12.29 -19.97
N LEU A 258 18.61 12.05 -19.96
CA LEU A 258 17.84 11.74 -18.74
C LEU A 258 18.42 10.52 -18.03
N ARG A 259 18.77 9.46 -18.76
CA ARG A 259 19.43 8.26 -18.21
C ARG A 259 20.84 8.55 -17.71
N ARG A 260 21.65 9.26 -18.51
CA ARG A 260 23.04 9.61 -18.16
C ARG A 260 23.12 10.49 -16.91
N ASP A 261 22.25 11.51 -16.85
CA ASP A 261 22.24 12.55 -15.83
C ASP A 261 21.11 12.35 -14.80
N ALA A 262 20.69 11.09 -14.55
CA ALA A 262 19.54 10.78 -13.70
C ALA A 262 19.70 11.32 -12.27
N GLU A 263 20.90 11.24 -11.69
CA GLU A 263 21.20 11.79 -10.36
C GLU A 263 21.07 13.33 -10.34
N LEU A 264 21.50 14.01 -11.41
CA LEU A 264 21.34 15.45 -11.53
C LEU A 264 19.86 15.82 -11.64
N LEU A 265 19.09 15.08 -12.44
CA LEU A 265 17.65 15.30 -12.59
C LEU A 265 16.91 15.09 -11.27
N GLU A 266 17.27 14.05 -10.52
CA GLU A 266 16.68 13.77 -9.22
C GLU A 266 16.97 14.89 -8.22
N GLU A 267 18.22 15.36 -8.14
CA GLU A 267 18.59 16.48 -7.26
C GLU A 267 17.88 17.79 -7.67
N GLN A 268 17.78 18.06 -8.97
CA GLN A 268 17.02 19.21 -9.48
C GLN A 268 15.54 19.09 -9.14
N ALA A 269 14.94 17.91 -9.31
CA ALA A 269 13.56 17.66 -8.92
C ALA A 269 13.35 17.84 -7.41
N ARG A 270 14.31 17.42 -6.57
CA ARG A 270 14.27 17.61 -5.11
C ARG A 270 14.35 19.08 -4.72
N GLN A 271 15.11 19.89 -5.45
CA GLN A 271 15.19 21.35 -5.22
C GLN A 271 13.89 22.07 -5.59
N LEU A 272 13.15 21.55 -6.57
CA LEU A 272 11.83 22.04 -6.97
C LEU A 272 10.73 21.58 -6.00
N ALA A 273 10.90 20.39 -5.40
CA ALA A 273 9.94 19.78 -4.49
C ALA A 273 9.95 20.46 -3.10
N ALA A 274 9.13 21.50 -2.92
CA ALA A 274 9.04 22.24 -1.66
C ALA A 274 8.55 21.38 -0.47
N ASP A 275 7.26 21.04 -0.43
CA ASP A 275 6.63 20.25 0.65
C ASP A 275 6.46 18.77 0.28
N THR A 276 7.11 18.34 -0.81
CA THR A 276 7.00 17.01 -1.37
C THR A 276 8.32 16.27 -1.22
N TRP A 277 8.30 15.11 -0.60
CA TRP A 277 9.43 14.20 -0.56
C TRP A 277 9.45 13.33 -1.81
N ILE A 278 10.52 13.39 -2.60
CA ILE A 278 10.73 12.45 -3.71
C ILE A 278 11.37 11.18 -3.12
N GLU A 279 10.66 10.05 -3.16
CA GLU A 279 11.19 8.75 -2.71
C GLU A 279 12.19 8.21 -3.73
N SER A 280 11.79 8.17 -4.99
CA SER A 280 12.64 7.77 -6.11
C SER A 280 12.16 8.39 -7.42
N LEU A 281 13.00 8.25 -8.44
CA LEU A 281 12.74 8.66 -9.81
C LEU A 281 12.94 7.45 -10.73
N GLU A 282 11.91 7.10 -11.50
CA GLU A 282 11.95 6.03 -12.50
C GLU A 282 11.84 6.64 -13.90
N ILE A 283 12.77 6.29 -14.81
CA ILE A 283 12.84 6.83 -16.17
C ILE A 283 12.55 5.71 -17.18
N ASP A 284 11.44 5.86 -17.89
CA ASP A 284 11.03 5.06 -19.03
C ASP A 284 10.83 5.93 -20.27
N CYS A 285 11.89 6.64 -20.66
CA CYS A 285 11.93 7.43 -21.88
C CYS A 285 12.63 6.69 -23.02
N THR A 286 12.13 6.91 -24.24
CA THR A 286 12.70 6.38 -25.48
C THR A 286 13.10 7.49 -26.43
N ALA A 287 14.14 7.26 -27.24
CA ALA A 287 14.51 8.21 -28.29
C ALA A 287 13.51 8.14 -29.45
N PRO A 288 13.11 9.27 -30.08
CA PRO A 288 12.24 9.26 -31.24
C PRO A 288 12.90 8.52 -32.41
N ILE A 289 12.15 7.61 -33.04
CA ILE A 289 12.61 6.73 -34.13
C ILE A 289 13.28 7.52 -35.26
N THR A 290 12.85 8.76 -35.51
CA THR A 290 13.33 9.62 -36.61
C THR A 290 14.81 10.03 -36.49
N ARG A 291 15.44 9.93 -35.31
CA ARG A 291 16.86 10.29 -35.12
C ARG A 291 17.84 9.12 -35.28
N MET A 292 17.37 7.87 -35.32
CA MET A 292 18.26 6.71 -35.52
C MET A 292 18.72 6.53 -36.98
N ASP A 293 17.93 6.99 -37.96
CA ASP A 293 18.21 6.76 -39.39
C ASP A 293 19.25 7.71 -40.00
N THR A 294 19.78 8.70 -39.26
CA THR A 294 20.73 9.69 -39.81
C THR A 294 22.10 9.74 -39.13
N ALA A 295 22.33 8.95 -38.08
CA ALA A 295 23.62 8.90 -37.40
C ALA A 295 24.47 7.73 -37.91
N SER A 296 25.25 7.94 -38.99
CA SER A 296 26.39 7.08 -39.28
C SER A 296 27.42 7.25 -38.18
N GLY A 297 27.61 6.23 -37.34
CA GLY A 297 28.54 6.27 -36.21
C GLY A 297 28.62 4.94 -35.45
N ALA A 298 29.72 4.72 -34.74
CA ALA A 298 29.98 3.46 -34.03
C ALA A 298 28.98 3.17 -32.90
N ILE A 299 28.35 4.21 -32.33
CA ILE A 299 27.43 4.07 -31.18
C ILE A 299 26.05 3.55 -31.61
N PRO A 300 25.39 4.07 -32.66
CA PRO A 300 24.19 3.45 -33.23
C PRO A 300 24.41 2.01 -33.69
N GLU A 301 25.55 1.69 -34.31
CA GLU A 301 25.89 0.31 -34.69
C GLU A 301 26.05 -0.59 -33.46
N LEU A 302 26.75 -0.11 -32.42
CA LEU A 302 26.86 -0.80 -31.14
C LEU A 302 25.50 -0.98 -30.47
N ALA A 303 24.60 0.00 -30.56
CA ALA A 303 23.25 -0.08 -30.02
C ALA A 303 22.45 -1.22 -30.67
N THR A 304 22.48 -1.30 -31.99
CA THR A 304 21.84 -2.39 -32.74
C THR A 304 22.46 -3.74 -32.36
N LEU A 305 23.79 -3.84 -32.30
CA LEU A 305 24.47 -5.07 -31.88
C LEU A 305 24.12 -5.49 -30.45
N MET A 306 24.03 -4.54 -29.51
CA MET A 306 23.66 -4.81 -28.12
C MET A 306 22.21 -5.27 -28.00
N GLN A 307 21.28 -4.67 -28.76
CA GLN A 307 19.90 -5.13 -28.83
C GLN A 307 19.80 -6.54 -29.43
N GLU A 308 20.52 -6.81 -30.52
CA GLU A 308 20.59 -8.16 -31.11
C GLU A 308 21.18 -9.19 -30.14
N ILE A 309 22.22 -8.84 -29.38
CA ILE A 309 22.83 -9.71 -28.38
C ILE A 309 21.89 -9.96 -27.20
N ALA A 310 21.14 -8.94 -26.75
CA ALA A 310 20.19 -9.07 -25.65
C ALA A 310 19.07 -10.09 -25.95
N LEU A 311 18.73 -10.25 -27.23
CA LEU A 311 17.76 -11.24 -27.72
C LEU A 311 18.34 -12.67 -27.87
N LYS A 312 19.66 -12.85 -27.75
CA LYS A 312 20.28 -14.17 -27.93
C LYS A 312 20.03 -15.09 -26.73
N PRO A 313 19.77 -16.39 -26.95
CA PRO A 313 19.52 -17.35 -25.87
C PRO A 313 20.66 -17.42 -24.85
N GLU A 314 21.91 -17.24 -25.29
CA GLU A 314 23.08 -17.28 -24.42
C GLU A 314 23.09 -16.12 -23.41
N PHE A 315 22.78 -14.91 -23.88
CA PHE A 315 22.70 -13.72 -23.03
C PHE A 315 21.53 -13.82 -22.06
N GLN A 316 20.34 -14.22 -22.54
CA GLN A 316 19.17 -14.41 -21.68
C GLN A 316 19.42 -15.44 -20.57
N ARG A 317 20.17 -16.51 -20.88
CA ARG A 317 20.59 -17.50 -19.88
C ARG A 317 21.53 -16.91 -18.83
N GLU A 318 22.52 -16.12 -19.23
CA GLU A 318 23.42 -15.45 -18.29
C GLU A 318 22.70 -14.40 -17.42
N ALA A 319 21.86 -13.56 -18.03
CA ALA A 319 21.03 -12.60 -17.31
C ALA A 319 20.13 -13.30 -16.27
N ARG A 320 19.57 -14.47 -16.62
CA ARG A 320 18.78 -15.27 -15.70
C ARG A 320 19.59 -15.85 -14.55
N LEU A 321 20.82 -16.31 -14.79
CA LEU A 321 21.71 -16.79 -13.73
C LEU A 321 22.09 -15.65 -12.77
N ALA A 322 22.42 -14.47 -13.30
CA ALA A 322 22.70 -13.29 -12.48
C ALA A 322 21.49 -12.87 -11.63
N LEU A 323 20.28 -12.93 -12.19
CA LEU A 323 19.04 -12.66 -11.47
C LEU A 323 18.80 -13.69 -10.36
N ASP A 324 19.00 -14.98 -10.63
CA ASP A 324 18.86 -16.05 -9.63
C ASP A 324 19.83 -15.88 -8.45
N ASP A 325 21.07 -15.47 -8.72
CA ASP A 325 22.05 -15.19 -7.68
C ASP A 325 21.69 -13.97 -6.83
N LEU A 326 21.13 -12.90 -7.42
CA LEU A 326 20.59 -11.76 -6.68
C LEU A 326 19.39 -12.16 -5.82
N LEU A 327 18.47 -12.97 -6.36
CA LEU A 327 17.30 -13.45 -5.63
C LEU A 327 17.70 -14.29 -4.42
N LYS A 328 18.75 -15.12 -4.52
CA LYS A 328 19.29 -15.88 -3.38
C LYS A 328 19.75 -14.97 -2.23
N ALA A 329 20.25 -13.78 -2.54
CA ALA A 329 20.68 -12.79 -1.55
C ALA A 329 19.52 -12.01 -0.92
N LEU A 330 18.34 -12.01 -1.54
CA LEU A 330 17.16 -11.31 -1.03
C LEU A 330 16.37 -12.14 0.01
N PRO A 331 15.78 -11.47 1.03
CA PRO A 331 14.82 -12.10 1.94
C PRO A 331 13.63 -12.70 1.18
N LEU A 332 13.07 -13.81 1.68
CA LEU A 332 11.94 -14.51 1.04
C LEU A 332 10.77 -13.58 0.66
N ALA A 333 10.39 -12.65 1.53
CA ALA A 333 9.29 -11.71 1.29
C ALA A 333 9.55 -10.71 0.14
N ALA A 334 10.81 -10.46 -0.23
CA ALA A 334 11.16 -9.58 -1.34
C ALA A 334 11.25 -10.32 -2.68
N ARG A 335 11.27 -11.66 -2.66
CA ARG A 335 11.35 -12.49 -3.88
C ARG A 335 10.03 -12.51 -4.65
N ASP A 336 8.90 -12.36 -3.95
CA ASP A 336 7.56 -12.37 -4.56
C ASP A 336 7.38 -11.23 -5.58
N ALA A 337 8.10 -10.11 -5.42
CA ALA A 337 8.13 -9.01 -6.37
C ALA A 337 8.72 -9.37 -7.74
N PHE A 338 9.48 -10.47 -7.82
CA PHE A 338 10.10 -10.97 -9.05
C PHE A 338 9.33 -12.15 -9.68
N GLY A 339 8.14 -12.45 -9.16
CA GLY A 339 7.28 -13.53 -9.63
C GLY A 339 7.67 -14.90 -9.07
N ALA A 340 6.67 -15.73 -8.78
CA ALA A 340 6.85 -17.11 -8.31
C ALA A 340 6.99 -18.14 -9.46
N ASP A 341 6.84 -17.70 -10.71
CA ASP A 341 6.87 -18.54 -11.90
C ASP A 341 8.05 -18.21 -12.83
N GLU A 342 8.54 -19.25 -13.51
CA GLU A 342 9.72 -19.20 -14.37
C GLU A 342 9.53 -18.26 -15.58
N THR A 343 8.29 -18.06 -16.01
CA THR A 343 7.94 -17.22 -17.17
C THR A 343 8.03 -15.73 -16.84
N LYS A 344 7.52 -15.31 -15.67
CA LYS A 344 7.63 -13.94 -15.17
C LYS A 344 9.08 -13.58 -14.88
N MET A 345 9.84 -14.50 -14.29
CA MET A 345 11.27 -14.30 -14.07
C MET A 345 12.02 -14.09 -15.39
N ALA A 346 11.70 -14.87 -16.44
CA ALA A 346 12.30 -14.69 -17.75
C ALA A 346 11.94 -13.32 -18.36
N ALA A 347 10.69 -12.88 -18.23
CA ALA A 347 10.26 -11.56 -18.70
C ALA A 347 10.98 -10.41 -17.97
N ILE A 348 11.16 -10.53 -16.65
CA ILE A 348 11.90 -9.54 -15.85
C ILE A 348 13.38 -9.52 -16.25
N ALA A 349 14.02 -10.68 -16.42
CA ALA A 349 15.41 -10.75 -16.85
C ALA A 349 15.63 -10.08 -18.22
N THR A 350 14.71 -10.30 -19.17
CA THR A 350 14.74 -9.61 -20.47
C THR A 350 14.59 -8.10 -20.32
N THR A 351 13.61 -7.65 -19.54
CA THR A 351 13.34 -6.21 -19.32
C THR A 351 14.55 -5.51 -18.68
N LEU A 352 15.15 -6.13 -17.65
CA LEU A 352 16.36 -5.61 -17.00
C LEU A 352 17.57 -5.59 -17.95
N GLY A 353 17.70 -6.60 -18.82
CA GLY A 353 18.74 -6.66 -19.83
C GLY A 353 18.63 -5.54 -20.86
N GLU A 354 17.42 -5.28 -21.36
CA GLU A 354 17.13 -4.19 -22.29
C GLU A 354 17.38 -2.82 -21.67
N ALA A 355 16.91 -2.60 -20.44
CA ALA A 355 17.16 -1.36 -19.69
C ALA A 355 18.66 -1.14 -19.45
N GLY A 356 19.39 -2.16 -19.00
CA GLY A 356 20.83 -2.09 -18.79
C GLY A 356 21.63 -1.81 -20.07
N ALA A 357 21.20 -2.36 -21.21
CA ALA A 357 21.80 -2.05 -22.50
C ALA A 357 21.62 -0.57 -22.87
N GLN A 358 20.43 -0.01 -22.65
CA GLN A 358 20.16 1.41 -22.88
C GLN A 358 21.01 2.31 -21.96
N ASP A 359 21.20 1.93 -20.70
CA ASP A 359 22.03 2.69 -19.75
C ASP A 359 23.51 2.74 -20.17
N VAL A 360 24.05 1.61 -20.64
CA VAL A 360 25.42 1.55 -21.19
C VAL A 360 25.56 2.46 -22.40
N LEU A 361 24.60 2.41 -23.33
CA LEU A 361 24.61 3.25 -24.53
C LEU A 361 24.50 4.74 -24.20
N ALA A 362 23.66 5.10 -23.22
CA ALA A 362 23.52 6.48 -22.76
C ALA A 362 24.83 7.04 -22.19
N ARG A 363 25.62 6.21 -21.47
CA ARG A 363 26.94 6.59 -20.96
C ARG A 363 27.99 6.72 -22.07
N LEU A 364 27.94 5.85 -23.08
CA LEU A 364 28.87 5.86 -24.21
C LEU A 364 28.61 7.01 -25.21
N ALA A 365 27.35 7.41 -25.38
CA ALA A 365 26.93 8.50 -26.26
C ALA A 365 27.34 9.90 -25.77
N ALA A 366 27.92 10.01 -24.56
CA ALA A 366 28.46 11.27 -24.10
C ALA A 366 29.59 11.72 -25.04
N PRO A 367 29.57 12.96 -25.57
CA PRO A 367 30.77 13.52 -26.17
C PRO A 367 31.87 13.47 -25.11
N SER A 368 33.07 13.04 -25.49
CA SER A 368 34.26 13.11 -24.63
C SER A 368 34.42 14.57 -24.19
N SER A 369 33.97 14.90 -22.99
CA SER A 369 34.28 16.16 -22.33
C SER A 369 35.68 16.04 -21.76
N VAL A 370 36.63 16.03 -22.68
CA VAL A 370 38.01 16.45 -22.45
C VAL A 370 38.38 17.23 -23.69
N GLU A 371 38.15 18.54 -23.65
CA GLU A 371 39.02 19.56 -24.25
C GLU A 371 38.57 20.94 -23.73
N ASP A 372 39.47 21.48 -22.89
CA ASP A 372 39.63 22.83 -22.30
C ASP A 372 38.59 23.45 -21.34
#